data_AF-A0A1C0U4M2-F1
#
_entry.id   AF-A0A1C0U4M2-F1
#
_cell.length_a   1.000
_cell.length_b   1.000
_cell.length_c   1.000
_cell.angle_alpha   90.00
_cell.angle_beta   90.00
_cell.angle_gamma   90.00
#
_symmetry.space_group_name_H-M   'P 1'
#
loop_
_entity.id
_entity.type
_entity.pdbx_description
1 polymer ?
#
loop_
_entity_poly.entity_id
_entity_poly.type
_entity_poly.pdbx_seq_one_letter_code
_entity_poly.pdbx_strand_id
1 'polypeptide(L)'
;MHNSIINTINSEISCLSEKANELEKKQFLLLGKINGIKNTPENLEARKNIRSQLSVIQHDSEKLRGDVSVKSDKITQLQRWVKDDNQNISILTTAMESLSNVKNLGGETELRLKNGKLKPVNTGCIKNIIHKNRYAEEKAQAKDKYNSGDNNLSINFMKHKIESTKKDITKFESEISKLKDDIKPIQKKIDELKNQKQVLDEKDSSLKEKTALKYKPAEMELKEVENKLNNIQSKKIKLEAKLVEYHKKASARLLEFGRIYHSNAGCSVLNKAARAIYRKNNLSDLPSINSKAIYNEYYKAHADNYRQREWPNVKSLIEQSCQGNTKDIVQAAADDLYQPQGKMIKTYRGQGITEAGYNKLVRNFENTKRNNPDQIPVFKAAQFFSTSKTKSVAEGFSVAGRGERAILFVVQGNSGRSLSVDHGLQFNNGGENEVLYSPKACFGVSKIEGNTIYLHETKYYEDAPVMPYE
;
A
#
# COMPACT_ATOMS: atom_id res chain seq x y z
N MET A 1 -31.95 -10.48 20.63
CA MET A 1 -30.51 -10.58 20.97
C MET A 1 -29.65 -10.15 19.78
N HIS A 2 -30.13 -10.37 18.55
CA HIS A 2 -29.49 -10.01 17.28
C HIS A 2 -29.16 -8.53 17.14
N ASN A 3 -30.14 -7.65 17.34
CA ASN A 3 -29.93 -6.19 17.25
C ASN A 3 -28.94 -5.68 18.31
N SER A 4 -28.86 -6.35 19.46
CA SER A 4 -27.88 -5.99 20.51
C SER A 4 -26.45 -6.27 20.06
N ILE A 5 -26.19 -7.42 19.43
CA ILE A 5 -24.84 -7.81 19.00
C ILE A 5 -24.38 -6.96 17.82
N ILE A 6 -25.26 -6.72 16.84
CA ILE A 6 -24.97 -5.84 15.70
C ILE A 6 -24.65 -4.42 16.18
N ASN A 7 -25.48 -3.87 17.08
CA ASN A 7 -25.26 -2.53 17.61
C ASN A 7 -23.94 -2.43 18.39
N THR A 8 -23.58 -3.46 19.18
CA THR A 8 -22.29 -3.51 19.86
C THR A 8 -21.12 -3.52 18.87
N ILE A 9 -21.14 -4.38 17.86
CA ILE A 9 -20.06 -4.46 16.85
C ILE A 9 -19.93 -3.12 16.09
N ASN A 10 -21.05 -2.53 15.68
CA ASN A 10 -21.06 -1.23 14.99
C ASN A 10 -20.52 -0.10 15.89
N SER A 11 -20.90 -0.08 17.17
CA SER A 11 -20.37 0.88 18.14
C SER A 11 -18.85 0.73 18.31
N GLU A 12 -18.33 -0.49 18.35
CA GLU A 12 -16.88 -0.75 18.43
C GLU A 12 -16.15 -0.29 17.16
N ILE A 13 -16.69 -0.59 15.97
CA ILE A 13 -16.13 -0.14 14.70
C ILE A 13 -16.09 1.40 14.62
N SER A 14 -17.15 2.06 15.08
CA SER A 14 -17.22 3.52 15.15
C SER A 14 -16.14 4.10 16.09
N CYS A 15 -16.02 3.56 17.30
CA CYS A 15 -14.98 3.98 18.25
C CYS A 15 -13.55 3.77 17.72
N LEU A 16 -13.30 2.65 17.03
CA LEU A 16 -12.01 2.38 16.38
C LEU A 16 -11.72 3.38 15.26
N SER A 17 -12.75 3.77 14.49
CA SER A 17 -12.60 4.73 13.40
C SER A 17 -12.27 6.14 13.90
N GLU A 18 -12.88 6.57 15.00
CA GLU A 18 -12.53 7.83 15.66
C GLU A 18 -11.07 7.84 16.14
N LYS A 19 -10.63 6.76 16.78
CA LYS A 19 -9.25 6.61 17.23
C LYS A 19 -8.26 6.60 16.07
N ALA A 20 -8.60 5.98 14.94
CA ALA A 20 -7.79 5.99 13.74
C ALA A 20 -7.61 7.42 13.20
N ASN A 21 -8.71 8.17 13.07
CA ASN A 21 -8.68 9.56 12.60
C ASN A 21 -7.77 10.46 13.45
N GLU A 22 -7.80 10.32 14.77
CA GLU A 22 -6.91 11.08 15.66
C GLU A 22 -5.43 10.72 15.48
N LEU A 23 -5.13 9.43 15.27
CA LEU A 23 -3.77 8.98 14.98
C LEU A 23 -3.28 9.44 13.60
N GLU A 24 -4.15 9.46 12.58
CA GLU A 24 -3.82 9.98 11.24
C GLU A 24 -3.49 11.47 11.27
N LYS A 25 -4.27 12.28 12.02
CA LYS A 25 -3.93 13.69 12.27
C LYS A 25 -2.56 13.84 12.94
N LYS A 26 -2.29 13.01 13.95
CA LYS A 26 -1.00 13.01 14.65
C LYS A 26 0.15 12.62 13.72
N GLN A 27 -0.05 11.61 12.87
CA GLN A 27 0.92 11.17 11.85
C GLN A 27 1.24 12.32 10.90
N PHE A 28 0.22 13.00 10.38
CA PHE A 28 0.38 14.16 9.50
C PHE A 28 1.20 15.28 10.16
N LEU A 29 0.89 15.62 11.42
CA LEU A 29 1.61 16.65 12.17
C LEU A 29 3.09 16.27 12.38
N LEU A 30 3.37 15.00 12.71
CA LEU A 30 4.73 14.50 12.89
C LEU A 30 5.54 14.53 11.58
N LEU A 31 4.94 14.14 10.46
CA LEU A 31 5.56 14.26 9.14
C LEU A 31 5.89 15.72 8.81
N GLY A 32 4.96 16.64 9.07
CA GLY A 32 5.18 18.08 8.94
C GLY A 32 6.34 18.58 9.80
N LYS A 33 6.41 18.16 11.07
CA LYS A 33 7.48 18.51 12.00
C LYS A 33 8.85 17.99 11.54
N ILE A 34 8.93 16.73 11.11
CA ILE A 34 10.18 16.13 10.59
C ILE A 34 10.64 16.90 9.35
N ASN A 35 9.72 17.18 8.43
CA ASN A 35 10.04 17.91 7.20
C ASN A 35 10.50 19.35 7.49
N GLY A 36 9.82 20.04 8.40
CA GLY A 36 10.19 21.39 8.84
C GLY A 36 11.57 21.45 9.47
N ILE A 37 11.97 20.44 10.25
CA ILE A 37 13.33 20.35 10.82
C ILE A 37 14.38 20.05 9.74
N LYS A 38 14.08 19.14 8.80
CA LYS A 38 15.01 18.77 7.72
C LYS A 38 15.31 19.94 6.78
N ASN A 39 14.30 20.76 6.53
CA ASN A 39 14.31 21.78 5.47
C ASN A 39 14.18 23.20 6.03
N THR A 40 14.76 23.49 7.18
CA THR A 40 14.83 24.89 7.63
C THR A 40 15.63 25.72 6.63
N PRO A 41 15.28 27.00 6.41
CA PRO A 41 16.01 27.88 5.50
C PRO A 41 17.51 27.91 5.80
N GLU A 42 17.90 27.92 7.08
CA GLU A 42 19.31 27.93 7.49
C GLU A 42 20.03 26.64 7.09
N ASN A 43 19.40 25.47 7.27
CA ASN A 43 19.99 24.18 6.89
C ASN A 43 20.13 24.05 5.37
N LEU A 44 19.13 24.52 4.61
CA LEU A 44 19.16 24.52 3.16
C LEU A 44 20.26 25.42 2.62
N GLU A 45 20.35 26.64 3.14
CA GLU A 45 21.36 27.61 2.71
C GLU A 45 22.78 27.14 3.08
N ALA A 46 22.98 26.59 4.28
CA ALA A 46 24.26 26.02 4.69
C ALA A 46 24.72 24.88 3.76
N ARG A 47 23.82 23.94 3.42
CA ARG A 47 24.12 22.84 2.48
C ARG A 47 24.42 23.36 1.07
N LYS A 48 23.64 24.34 0.60
CA LYS A 48 23.85 24.96 -0.71
C LYS A 48 25.22 25.63 -0.79
N ASN A 49 25.60 26.39 0.24
CA ASN A 49 26.90 27.04 0.33
C ASN A 49 28.05 26.02 0.33
N ILE A 50 27.97 24.98 1.17
CA ILE A 50 28.99 23.91 1.20
C ILE A 50 29.13 23.24 -0.18
N ARG A 51 28.02 22.87 -0.84
CA ARG A 51 28.06 22.27 -2.18
C ARG A 51 28.68 23.20 -3.22
N SER A 52 28.33 24.49 -3.18
CA SER A 52 28.90 25.48 -4.08
C SER A 52 30.41 25.58 -3.92
N GLN A 53 30.90 25.65 -2.68
CA GLN A 53 32.34 25.71 -2.39
C GLN A 53 33.06 24.43 -2.82
N LEU A 54 32.49 23.26 -2.54
CA LEU A 54 33.07 21.97 -2.98
C LEU A 54 33.18 21.88 -4.51
N SER A 55 32.18 22.38 -5.25
CA SER A 55 32.22 22.40 -6.71
C SER A 55 33.33 23.30 -7.25
N VAL A 56 33.54 24.47 -6.66
CA VAL A 56 34.62 25.39 -7.03
C VAL A 56 35.98 24.73 -6.75
N ILE A 57 36.15 24.17 -5.56
CA ILE A 57 37.39 23.48 -5.18
C ILE A 57 37.71 22.32 -6.13
N GLN A 58 36.70 21.55 -6.54
CA GLN A 58 36.88 20.43 -7.46
C GLN A 58 37.35 20.92 -8.83
N HIS A 59 36.67 21.91 -9.41
CA HIS A 59 37.02 22.49 -10.69
C HIS A 59 38.45 23.07 -10.67
N ASP A 60 38.80 23.84 -9.65
CA ASP A 60 40.13 24.47 -9.54
C ASP A 60 41.23 23.42 -9.35
N SER A 61 40.96 22.38 -8.56
CA SER A 61 41.90 21.26 -8.37
C SER A 61 42.15 20.49 -9.67
N GLU A 62 41.11 20.26 -10.47
CA GLU A 62 41.22 19.58 -11.77
C GLU A 62 42.04 20.42 -12.76
N LYS A 63 41.77 21.72 -12.83
CA LYS A 63 42.54 22.65 -13.67
C LYS A 63 44.03 22.67 -13.32
N LEU A 64 44.35 22.83 -12.03
CA LEU A 64 45.74 22.85 -11.56
C LEU A 64 46.46 21.51 -11.80
N ARG A 65 45.76 20.38 -11.64
CA ARG A 65 46.31 19.06 -12.00
C ARG A 65 46.60 18.95 -13.49
N GLY A 66 45.74 19.51 -14.34
CA GLY A 66 45.99 19.62 -15.77
C GLY A 66 47.28 20.38 -16.08
N ASP A 67 47.46 21.55 -15.45
CA ASP A 67 48.67 22.37 -15.62
C ASP A 67 49.95 21.63 -15.19
N VAL A 68 49.90 20.91 -14.06
CA VAL A 68 51.01 20.06 -13.60
C VAL A 68 51.31 18.94 -14.60
N SER A 69 50.27 18.30 -15.15
CA SER A 69 50.44 17.22 -16.14
C SER A 69 51.18 17.72 -17.37
N VAL A 70 50.73 18.84 -17.95
CA VAL A 70 51.35 19.44 -19.14
C VAL A 70 52.82 19.77 -18.89
N LYS A 71 53.14 20.40 -17.75
CA LYS A 71 54.54 20.73 -17.40
C LYS A 71 55.37 19.46 -17.16
N SER A 72 54.81 18.43 -16.54
CA SER A 72 55.49 17.16 -16.27
C SER A 72 55.80 16.37 -17.54
N ASP A 73 54.88 16.38 -18.51
CA ASP A 73 55.08 15.77 -19.82
C ASP A 73 56.21 16.48 -20.59
N LYS A 74 56.24 17.82 -20.51
CA LYS A 74 57.32 18.61 -21.11
C LYS A 74 58.68 18.31 -20.48
N ILE A 75 58.76 18.23 -19.14
CA ILE A 75 59.97 17.81 -18.43
C ILE A 75 60.43 16.43 -18.94
N THR A 76 59.50 15.46 -19.03
CA THR A 76 59.81 14.11 -19.49
C THR A 76 60.39 14.11 -20.91
N GLN A 77 59.84 14.93 -21.82
CA GLN A 77 60.34 15.09 -23.18
C GLN A 77 61.76 15.67 -23.20
N LEU A 78 62.00 16.76 -22.47
CA LEU A 78 63.31 17.41 -22.38
C LEU A 78 64.36 16.46 -21.79
N GLN A 79 64.01 15.68 -20.77
CA GLN A 79 64.91 14.69 -20.18
C GLN A 79 65.31 13.59 -21.18
N ARG A 80 64.41 13.18 -22.08
CA ARG A 80 64.76 12.25 -23.17
C ARG A 80 65.75 12.87 -24.13
N TRP A 81 65.52 14.10 -24.58
CA TRP A 81 66.46 14.81 -25.46
C TRP A 81 67.84 14.96 -24.83
N VAL A 82 67.92 15.36 -23.56
CA VAL A 82 69.19 15.43 -22.81
C VAL A 82 69.89 14.06 -22.77
N LYS A 83 69.16 12.97 -22.58
CA LYS A 83 69.73 11.61 -22.58
C LYS A 83 70.29 11.23 -23.95
N ASP A 84 69.52 11.45 -25.01
CA ASP A 84 69.91 11.13 -26.38
C ASP A 84 71.12 11.97 -26.83
N ASP A 85 71.13 13.25 -26.50
CA ASP A 85 72.22 14.17 -26.80
C ASP A 85 73.51 13.84 -26.03
N ASN A 86 73.40 13.44 -24.76
CA ASN A 86 74.55 12.93 -24.01
C ASN A 86 75.12 11.65 -24.64
N GLN A 87 74.25 10.76 -25.14
CA GLN A 87 74.68 9.56 -25.85
C GLN A 87 75.38 9.92 -27.17
N ASN A 88 74.86 10.89 -27.92
CA ASN A 88 75.49 11.40 -29.14
C ASN A 88 76.87 12.02 -28.87
N ILE A 89 77.00 12.82 -27.81
CA ILE A 89 78.29 13.37 -27.36
C ILE A 89 79.25 12.23 -27.02
N SER A 90 78.81 11.21 -26.27
CA SER A 90 79.65 10.07 -25.92
C SER A 90 80.16 9.34 -27.17
N ILE A 91 79.29 9.07 -28.14
CA ILE A 91 79.65 8.42 -29.41
C ILE A 91 80.70 9.26 -30.17
N LEU A 92 80.47 10.56 -30.32
CA LEU A 92 81.39 11.46 -31.01
C LEU A 92 82.74 11.58 -30.28
N THR A 93 82.71 11.65 -28.95
CA THR A 93 83.92 11.75 -28.11
C THR A 93 84.77 10.48 -28.22
N THR A 94 84.16 9.29 -28.08
CA THR A 94 84.86 8.01 -28.28
C THR A 94 85.39 7.86 -29.71
N ALA A 95 84.65 8.33 -30.72
CA ALA A 95 85.12 8.35 -32.10
C ALA A 95 86.34 9.27 -32.28
N MET A 96 86.35 10.43 -31.62
CA MET A 96 87.48 11.36 -31.61
C MET A 96 88.71 10.81 -30.88
N GLU A 97 88.56 10.05 -29.81
CA GLU A 97 89.68 9.40 -29.10
C GLU A 97 90.48 8.48 -30.03
N SER A 98 89.82 7.83 -31.01
CA SER A 98 90.50 6.98 -31.99
C SER A 98 91.48 7.73 -32.91
N LEU A 99 91.40 9.05 -32.96
CA LEU A 99 92.28 9.95 -33.73
C LEU A 99 93.47 10.47 -32.91
N SER A 100 93.44 10.35 -31.58
CA SER A 100 94.47 10.91 -30.66
C SER A 100 95.87 10.31 -30.86
N ASN A 101 95.96 9.11 -31.41
CA ASN A 101 97.22 8.40 -31.68
C ASN A 101 97.92 8.83 -32.99
N VAL A 102 97.42 9.84 -33.70
CA VAL A 102 98.00 10.32 -34.96
C VAL A 102 98.65 11.69 -34.74
N LYS A 103 99.97 11.78 -34.92
CA LYS A 103 100.73 13.03 -34.79
C LYS A 103 100.39 14.00 -35.94
N ASN A 104 100.33 15.29 -35.63
CA ASN A 104 100.20 16.41 -36.59
C ASN A 104 98.88 16.47 -37.38
N LEU A 105 97.73 16.26 -36.73
CA LEU A 105 96.42 16.47 -37.33
C LEU A 105 95.94 17.93 -37.17
N GLY A 106 95.62 18.59 -38.29
CA GLY A 106 94.98 19.92 -38.29
C GLY A 106 93.46 19.83 -38.16
N GLY A 107 92.80 20.91 -37.72
CA GLY A 107 91.34 20.95 -37.50
C GLY A 107 90.50 20.67 -38.76
N GLU A 108 90.97 21.07 -39.93
CA GLU A 108 90.33 20.83 -41.24
C GLU A 108 90.65 19.45 -41.84
N THR A 109 91.31 18.57 -41.08
CA THR A 109 91.62 17.23 -41.59
C THR A 109 90.33 16.46 -41.82
N GLU A 110 90.09 16.12 -43.08
CA GLU A 110 88.95 15.31 -43.49
C GLU A 110 89.11 13.86 -43.00
N LEU A 111 88.00 13.28 -42.56
CA LEU A 111 87.94 11.99 -41.90
C LEU A 111 87.21 10.97 -42.76
N ARG A 112 87.66 9.72 -42.66
CA ARG A 112 87.05 8.54 -43.29
C ARG A 112 86.90 7.41 -42.28
N LEU A 113 85.97 6.49 -42.53
CA LEU A 113 85.75 5.32 -41.70
C LEU A 113 86.58 4.14 -42.22
N LYS A 114 87.66 3.75 -41.52
CA LYS A 114 88.47 2.56 -41.87
C LYS A 114 88.31 1.50 -40.80
N ASN A 115 87.79 0.33 -41.17
CA ASN A 115 87.53 -0.80 -40.26
C ASN A 115 86.70 -0.37 -39.02
N GLY A 116 85.67 0.45 -39.24
CA GLY A 116 84.79 0.94 -38.18
C GLY A 116 85.36 2.06 -37.29
N LYS A 117 86.62 2.48 -37.48
CA LYS A 117 87.27 3.57 -36.73
C LYS A 117 87.52 4.79 -37.62
N LEU A 118 87.46 5.99 -37.04
CA LEU A 118 87.78 7.22 -37.77
C LEU A 118 89.29 7.30 -38.03
N LYS A 119 89.65 7.71 -39.24
CA LYS A 119 91.04 7.98 -39.65
C LYS A 119 91.11 9.21 -40.55
N PRO A 120 92.24 9.92 -40.57
CA PRO A 120 92.47 10.98 -41.56
C PRO A 120 92.52 10.39 -42.98
N VAL A 121 92.07 11.18 -43.94
CA VAL A 121 92.30 10.95 -45.37
C VAL A 121 93.77 11.29 -45.66
N ASN A 122 94.51 10.36 -46.29
CA ASN A 122 95.95 10.55 -46.55
C ASN A 122 96.13 11.35 -47.85
N THR A 123 96.88 12.46 -47.83
CA THR A 123 96.97 13.44 -48.93
C THR A 123 98.08 13.17 -49.96
N GLY A 124 98.79 12.04 -49.87
CA GLY A 124 99.79 11.69 -50.89
C GLY A 124 99.17 11.51 -52.29
N CYS A 125 99.63 12.29 -53.27
CA CYS A 125 99.12 12.34 -54.65
C CYS A 125 98.96 10.96 -55.31
N ILE A 126 99.92 10.05 -55.12
CA ILE A 126 99.88 8.68 -55.69
C ILE A 126 98.80 7.81 -55.02
N LYS A 127 98.60 7.95 -53.70
CA LYS A 127 97.63 7.14 -52.94
C LYS A 127 96.18 7.55 -53.21
N ASN A 128 95.94 8.84 -53.48
CA ASN A 128 94.61 9.35 -53.84
C ASN A 128 94.18 8.93 -55.24
N ILE A 129 95.13 8.74 -56.17
CA ILE A 129 94.82 8.22 -57.52
C ILE A 129 94.46 6.73 -57.44
N ILE A 130 95.24 5.93 -56.70
CA ILE A 130 95.06 4.47 -56.62
C ILE A 130 93.82 4.06 -55.79
N HIS A 131 93.41 4.85 -54.79
CA HIS A 131 92.36 4.46 -53.84
C HIS A 131 91.11 5.37 -53.83
N LYS A 132 90.92 6.17 -54.90
CA LYS A 132 89.89 7.20 -54.99
C LYS A 132 88.48 6.72 -54.61
N ASN A 133 88.03 5.61 -55.20
CA ASN A 133 86.66 5.09 -54.99
C ASN A 133 86.44 4.60 -53.56
N ARG A 134 87.39 3.83 -53.01
CA ARG A 134 87.34 3.35 -51.62
C ARG A 134 87.29 4.51 -50.61
N TYR A 135 88.12 5.54 -50.81
CA TYR A 135 88.09 6.70 -49.90
C TYR A 135 86.79 7.49 -50.00
N ALA A 136 86.17 7.58 -51.18
CA ALA A 136 84.85 8.20 -51.33
C ALA A 136 83.76 7.43 -50.56
N GLU A 137 83.75 6.09 -50.65
CA GLU A 137 82.82 5.23 -49.91
C GLU A 137 83.03 5.32 -48.39
N GLU A 138 84.27 5.21 -47.92
CA GLU A 138 84.60 5.31 -46.49
C GLU A 138 84.30 6.71 -45.92
N LYS A 139 84.36 7.76 -46.75
CA LYS A 139 83.91 9.12 -46.39
C LYS A 139 82.39 9.18 -46.30
N ALA A 140 81.67 8.67 -47.29
CA ALA A 140 80.21 8.63 -47.27
C ALA A 140 79.69 7.88 -46.03
N GLN A 141 80.24 6.70 -45.75
CA GLN A 141 79.92 5.93 -44.54
C GLN A 141 80.21 6.70 -43.24
N ALA A 142 81.29 7.49 -43.20
CA ALA A 142 81.58 8.32 -42.03
C ALA A 142 80.59 9.48 -41.90
N LYS A 143 80.23 10.14 -43.01
CA LYS A 143 79.23 11.21 -43.06
C LYS A 143 77.87 10.71 -42.58
N ASP A 144 77.44 9.54 -43.05
CA ASP A 144 76.18 8.91 -42.65
C ASP A 144 76.18 8.54 -41.16
N LYS A 145 77.23 7.83 -40.71
CA LYS A 145 77.34 7.35 -39.33
C LYS A 145 77.33 8.46 -38.29
N TYR A 146 77.99 9.58 -38.58
CA TYR A 146 78.09 10.72 -37.66
C TYR A 146 77.17 11.88 -38.04
N ASN A 147 76.30 11.65 -39.03
CA ASN A 147 75.30 12.58 -39.51
C ASN A 147 75.88 13.99 -39.77
N SER A 148 76.85 14.07 -40.69
CA SER A 148 77.45 15.35 -41.11
C SER A 148 76.74 16.01 -42.28
N GLY A 149 75.76 15.33 -42.89
CA GLY A 149 75.04 15.82 -44.07
C GLY A 149 76.00 16.15 -45.22
N ASP A 150 75.74 17.26 -45.91
CA ASP A 150 76.56 17.72 -47.03
C ASP A 150 77.96 18.18 -46.62
N ASN A 151 78.16 18.53 -45.34
CA ASN A 151 79.44 18.99 -44.83
C ASN A 151 80.49 17.86 -44.85
N ASN A 152 81.75 18.26 -45.04
CA ASN A 152 82.86 17.34 -44.89
C ASN A 152 83.03 16.99 -43.40
N LEU A 153 83.13 15.69 -43.11
CA LEU A 153 83.40 15.23 -41.76
C LEU A 153 84.86 15.55 -41.43
N SER A 154 85.09 16.62 -40.65
CA SER A 154 86.40 17.04 -40.18
C SER A 154 86.48 16.99 -38.64
N ILE A 155 87.70 17.15 -38.11
CA ILE A 155 87.91 17.25 -36.66
C ILE A 155 87.18 18.48 -36.09
N ASN A 156 87.24 19.62 -36.80
CA ASN A 156 86.53 20.84 -36.42
C ASN A 156 85.02 20.66 -36.45
N PHE A 157 84.48 19.97 -37.46
CA PHE A 157 83.05 19.65 -37.51
C PHE A 157 82.60 18.87 -36.27
N MET A 158 83.34 17.81 -35.88
CA MET A 158 82.99 17.01 -34.71
C MET A 158 83.08 17.81 -33.41
N LYS A 159 84.13 18.63 -33.24
CA LYS A 159 84.27 19.52 -32.07
C LYS A 159 83.10 20.50 -31.97
N HIS A 160 82.78 21.18 -33.07
CA HIS A 160 81.68 22.13 -33.13
C HIS A 160 80.33 21.44 -32.85
N LYS A 161 80.11 20.23 -33.39
CA LYS A 161 78.90 19.45 -33.12
C LYS A 161 78.78 19.09 -31.64
N ILE A 162 79.87 18.61 -31.01
CA ILE A 162 79.89 18.33 -29.56
C ILE A 162 79.59 19.61 -28.76
N GLU A 163 80.23 20.74 -29.08
CA GLU A 163 80.02 22.01 -28.37
C GLU A 163 78.60 22.54 -28.53
N SER A 164 78.02 22.46 -29.73
CA SER A 164 76.63 22.84 -29.99
C SER A 164 75.66 21.97 -29.19
N THR A 165 75.82 20.64 -29.24
CA THR A 165 74.97 19.71 -28.49
C THR A 165 75.10 19.92 -26.98
N LYS A 166 76.29 20.24 -26.47
CA LYS A 166 76.46 20.62 -25.05
C LYS A 166 75.67 21.87 -24.68
N LYS A 167 75.65 22.90 -25.54
CA LYS A 167 74.85 24.11 -25.32
C LYS A 167 73.36 23.79 -25.28
N ASP A 168 72.87 22.93 -26.17
CA ASP A 168 71.48 22.50 -26.20
C ASP A 168 71.09 21.75 -24.91
N ILE A 169 71.95 20.84 -24.43
CA ILE A 169 71.78 20.15 -23.15
C ILE A 169 71.65 21.17 -22.00
N THR A 170 72.58 22.12 -21.87
CA THR A 170 72.54 23.12 -20.80
C THR A 170 71.25 23.96 -20.85
N LYS A 171 70.76 24.28 -22.06
CA LYS A 171 69.48 24.97 -22.25
C LYS A 171 68.30 24.12 -21.78
N PHE A 172 68.24 22.85 -22.18
CA PHE A 172 67.19 21.92 -21.75
C PHE A 172 67.20 21.68 -20.24
N GLU A 173 68.37 21.54 -19.62
CA GLU A 173 68.52 21.39 -18.16
C GLU A 173 68.03 22.64 -17.41
N SER A 174 68.33 23.84 -17.93
CA SER A 174 67.81 25.09 -17.37
C SER A 174 66.28 25.16 -17.47
N GLU A 175 65.70 24.76 -18.60
CA GLU A 175 64.25 24.73 -18.81
C GLU A 175 63.57 23.69 -17.88
N ILE A 176 64.15 22.51 -17.72
CA ILE A 176 63.68 21.49 -16.75
C ILE A 176 63.68 22.06 -15.33
N SER A 177 64.74 22.77 -14.92
CA SER A 177 64.80 23.37 -13.58
C SER A 177 63.67 24.39 -13.39
N LYS A 178 63.47 25.28 -14.35
CA LYS A 178 62.37 26.27 -14.31
C LYS A 178 61.00 25.62 -14.22
N LEU A 179 60.74 24.61 -15.04
CA LEU A 179 59.46 23.88 -15.02
C LEU A 179 59.22 23.17 -13.67
N LYS A 180 60.27 22.60 -13.06
CA LYS A 180 60.17 22.00 -11.73
C LYS A 180 59.86 23.05 -10.66
N ASP A 181 60.48 24.22 -10.75
CA ASP A 181 60.23 25.33 -9.82
C ASP A 181 58.82 25.90 -9.99
N ASP A 182 58.30 25.99 -11.22
CA ASP A 182 56.92 26.39 -11.52
C ASP A 182 55.87 25.41 -10.95
N ILE A 183 56.17 24.11 -10.92
CA ILE A 183 55.24 23.08 -10.40
C ILE A 183 55.09 23.19 -8.87
N LYS A 184 56.15 23.55 -8.14
CA LYS A 184 56.12 23.63 -6.66
C LYS A 184 54.97 24.48 -6.09
N PRO A 185 54.76 25.76 -6.50
CA PRO A 185 53.65 26.56 -5.99
C PRO A 185 52.28 26.02 -6.40
N ILE A 186 52.16 25.40 -7.59
CA ILE A 186 50.91 24.77 -8.04
C ILE A 186 50.57 23.57 -7.14
N GLN A 187 51.56 22.72 -6.83
CA GLN A 187 51.36 21.58 -5.95
C GLN A 187 50.94 22.01 -4.55
N LYS A 188 51.57 23.06 -4.00
CA LYS A 188 51.16 23.65 -2.72
C LYS A 188 49.69 24.11 -2.75
N LYS A 189 49.25 24.72 -3.86
CA LYS A 189 47.86 25.16 -4.01
C LYS A 189 46.88 23.99 -4.05
N ILE A 190 47.24 22.89 -4.72
CA ILE A 190 46.45 21.65 -4.74
C ILE A 190 46.32 21.08 -3.32
N ASP A 191 47.40 21.08 -2.53
CA ASP A 191 47.37 20.57 -1.15
C ASP A 191 46.50 21.46 -0.23
N GLU A 192 46.57 22.78 -0.40
CA GLU A 192 45.67 23.73 0.29
C GLU A 192 44.19 23.47 -0.03
N LEU A 193 43.85 23.30 -1.32
CA LEU A 193 42.50 22.98 -1.77
C LEU A 193 42.01 21.62 -1.23
N LYS A 194 42.90 20.63 -1.15
CA LYS A 194 42.61 19.31 -0.55
C LYS A 194 42.24 19.43 0.93
N ASN A 195 42.98 20.25 1.69
CA ASN A 195 42.67 20.50 3.10
C ASN A 195 41.36 21.25 3.28
N GLN A 196 41.09 22.26 2.44
CA GLN A 196 39.80 22.98 2.45
C GLN A 196 38.62 22.06 2.17
N LYS A 197 38.78 21.13 1.20
CA LYS A 197 37.78 20.10 0.91
C LYS A 197 37.48 19.24 2.14
N GLN A 198 38.50 18.74 2.82
CA GLN A 198 38.32 17.91 4.01
C GLN A 198 37.53 18.65 5.11
N VAL A 199 37.87 19.92 5.37
CA VAL A 199 37.14 20.75 6.36
C VAL A 199 35.67 20.92 5.98
N LEU A 200 35.36 21.08 4.69
CA LEU A 200 33.99 21.19 4.21
C LEU A 200 33.22 19.87 4.32
N ASP A 201 33.86 18.74 4.01
CA ASP A 201 33.26 17.40 4.15
C ASP A 201 32.92 17.08 5.62
N GLU A 202 33.80 17.46 6.56
CA GLU A 202 33.55 17.35 8.00
C GLU A 202 32.38 18.23 8.45
N LYS A 203 32.31 19.48 7.95
CA LYS A 203 31.18 20.39 8.22
C LYS A 203 29.85 19.85 7.67
N ASP A 204 29.82 19.29 6.46
CA ASP A 204 28.61 18.70 5.88
C ASP A 204 28.13 17.50 6.71
N SER A 205 29.06 16.64 7.13
CA SER A 205 28.77 15.48 7.97
C SER A 205 28.19 15.88 9.33
N SER A 206 28.82 16.85 10.01
CA SER A 206 28.34 17.39 11.28
C SER A 206 26.95 18.04 11.16
N LEU A 207 26.70 18.78 10.06
CA LEU A 207 25.39 19.39 9.80
C LEU A 207 24.31 18.33 9.60
N LYS A 208 24.59 17.25 8.85
CA LYS A 208 23.66 16.12 8.66
C LYS A 208 23.33 15.45 9.99
N GLU A 209 24.34 15.15 10.80
CA GLU A 209 24.16 14.51 12.10
C GLU A 209 23.33 15.37 13.05
N LYS A 210 23.68 16.66 13.21
CA LYS A 210 22.94 17.61 14.04
C LYS A 210 21.48 17.74 13.59
N THR A 211 21.22 17.73 12.29
CA THR A 211 19.86 17.76 11.75
C THR A 211 19.11 16.46 12.09
N ALA A 212 19.75 15.31 11.94
CA ALA A 212 19.18 14.00 12.26
C ALA A 212 18.76 13.86 13.72
N LEU A 213 19.63 14.28 14.65
CA LEU A 213 19.33 14.27 16.09
C LEU A 213 18.09 15.10 16.44
N LYS A 214 17.84 16.22 15.75
CA LYS A 214 16.69 17.08 16.03
C LYS A 214 15.34 16.43 15.70
N TYR A 215 15.26 15.64 14.63
CA TYR A 215 13.99 14.99 14.22
C TYR A 215 13.85 13.54 14.69
N LYS A 216 14.90 12.92 15.22
CA LYS A 216 14.88 11.53 15.73
C LYS A 216 13.74 11.23 16.73
N PRO A 217 13.40 12.11 17.69
CA PRO A 217 12.27 11.87 18.58
C PRO A 217 10.93 11.82 17.84
N ALA A 218 10.72 12.73 16.90
CA ALA A 218 9.49 12.76 16.10
C ALA A 218 9.39 11.54 15.17
N GLU A 219 10.52 11.03 14.67
CA GLU A 219 10.58 9.81 13.86
C GLU A 219 10.26 8.55 14.67
N MET A 220 10.73 8.47 15.93
CA MET A 220 10.34 7.39 16.83
C MET A 220 8.84 7.43 17.16
N GLU A 221 8.32 8.61 17.47
CA GLU A 221 6.90 8.80 17.75
C GLU A 221 6.02 8.47 16.53
N LEU A 222 6.48 8.81 15.33
CA LEU A 222 5.81 8.47 14.06
C LEU A 222 5.67 6.96 13.90
N LYS A 223 6.75 6.20 14.14
CA LYS A 223 6.71 4.72 14.08
C LYS A 223 5.74 4.13 15.09
N GLU A 224 5.65 4.71 16.29
CA GLU A 224 4.68 4.25 17.30
C GLU A 224 3.23 4.51 16.86
N VAL A 225 2.96 5.69 16.28
CA VAL A 225 1.66 6.03 15.72
C VAL A 225 1.26 5.09 14.59
N GLU A 226 2.18 4.80 13.66
CA GLU A 226 1.96 3.86 12.54
C GLU A 226 1.63 2.45 13.04
N ASN A 227 2.37 1.95 14.04
CA ASN A 227 2.08 0.65 14.65
C ASN A 227 0.70 0.60 15.30
N LYS A 228 0.29 1.67 16.01
CA LYS A 228 -1.04 1.77 16.61
C LYS A 228 -2.14 1.80 15.53
N LEU A 229 -1.92 2.54 14.44
CA LEU A 229 -2.87 2.63 13.33
C LEU A 229 -3.09 1.27 12.67
N ASN A 230 -2.00 0.55 12.35
CA ASN A 230 -2.05 -0.78 11.76
C ASN A 230 -2.82 -1.79 12.65
N ASN A 231 -2.63 -1.71 13.96
CA ASN A 231 -3.36 -2.55 14.92
C ASN A 231 -4.87 -2.23 14.91
N ILE A 232 -5.24 -0.95 14.91
CA ILE A 232 -6.64 -0.51 14.84
C ILE A 232 -7.30 -0.99 13.54
N GLN A 233 -6.65 -0.78 12.39
CA GLN A 233 -7.15 -1.23 11.09
C GLN A 233 -7.36 -2.75 11.06
N SER A 234 -6.40 -3.51 11.58
CA SER A 234 -6.51 -4.97 11.69
C SER A 234 -7.69 -5.42 12.56
N LYS A 235 -7.96 -4.73 13.68
CA LYS A 235 -9.13 -5.01 14.53
C LYS A 235 -10.44 -4.67 13.84
N LYS A 236 -10.51 -3.55 13.14
CA LYS A 236 -11.70 -3.10 12.40
C LYS A 236 -12.10 -4.13 11.34
N ILE A 237 -11.14 -4.58 10.51
CA ILE A 237 -11.37 -5.61 9.49
C ILE A 237 -11.95 -6.89 10.09
N LYS A 238 -11.42 -7.34 11.24
CA LYS A 238 -11.93 -8.52 11.94
C LYS A 238 -13.38 -8.35 12.43
N LEU A 239 -13.74 -7.16 12.92
CA LEU A 239 -15.11 -6.86 13.36
C LEU A 239 -16.07 -6.77 12.18
N GLU A 240 -15.67 -6.13 11.09
CA GLU A 240 -16.46 -6.06 9.85
C GLU A 240 -16.72 -7.45 9.28
N ALA A 241 -15.70 -8.32 9.26
CA ALA A 241 -15.86 -9.72 8.84
C ALA A 241 -16.84 -10.49 9.72
N LYS A 242 -16.77 -10.33 11.05
CA LYS A 242 -17.73 -10.92 11.99
C LYS A 242 -19.15 -10.43 11.73
N LEU A 243 -19.33 -9.14 11.45
CA LEU A 243 -20.64 -8.56 11.15
C LEU A 243 -21.24 -9.17 9.87
N VAL A 244 -20.45 -9.33 8.81
CA VAL A 244 -20.86 -9.98 7.57
C VAL A 244 -21.29 -11.43 7.81
N GLU A 245 -20.51 -12.20 8.58
CA GLU A 245 -20.84 -13.58 8.92
C GLU A 245 -22.16 -13.67 9.72
N TYR A 246 -22.36 -12.73 10.64
CA TYR A 246 -23.58 -12.65 11.44
C TYR A 246 -24.82 -12.39 10.57
N HIS A 247 -24.76 -11.44 9.63
CA HIS A 247 -25.85 -11.17 8.68
C HIS A 247 -26.15 -12.36 7.76
N LYS A 248 -25.12 -13.09 7.31
CA LYS A 248 -25.32 -14.31 6.51
C LYS A 248 -26.08 -15.38 7.29
N LYS A 249 -25.72 -15.60 8.56
CA LYS A 249 -26.41 -16.56 9.44
C LYS A 249 -27.86 -16.13 9.71
N ALA A 250 -28.09 -14.85 9.97
CA ALA A 250 -29.44 -14.28 10.17
C ALA A 250 -30.36 -14.60 8.98
N SER A 251 -29.89 -14.23 7.78
CA SER A 251 -30.63 -14.40 6.53
C SER A 251 -30.96 -15.88 6.25
N ALA A 252 -30.04 -16.79 6.54
CA ALA A 252 -30.28 -18.23 6.41
C ALA A 252 -31.38 -18.72 7.37
N ARG A 253 -31.36 -18.26 8.63
CA ARG A 253 -32.38 -18.63 9.63
C ARG A 253 -33.76 -18.08 9.29
N LEU A 254 -33.86 -16.89 8.69
CA LEU A 254 -35.15 -16.34 8.23
C LEU A 254 -35.76 -17.18 7.10
N LEU A 255 -34.94 -17.73 6.19
CA LEU A 255 -35.40 -18.64 5.14
C LEU A 255 -35.89 -19.97 5.71
N GLU A 256 -35.16 -20.56 6.67
CA GLU A 256 -35.59 -21.75 7.39
C GLU A 256 -36.93 -21.51 8.12
N PHE A 257 -37.02 -20.38 8.83
CA PHE A 257 -38.24 -19.95 9.49
C PHE A 257 -39.42 -19.88 8.52
N GLY A 258 -39.28 -19.20 7.38
CA GLY A 258 -40.38 -19.07 6.42
C GLY A 258 -40.81 -20.43 5.82
N ARG A 259 -39.87 -21.34 5.53
CA ARG A 259 -40.20 -22.71 5.06
C ARG A 259 -40.98 -23.53 6.09
N ILE A 260 -40.75 -23.29 7.38
CA ILE A 260 -41.53 -23.93 8.44
C ILE A 260 -42.87 -23.21 8.61
N TYR A 261 -42.83 -21.88 8.75
CA TYR A 261 -43.96 -21.04 9.11
C TYR A 261 -45.07 -21.05 8.05
N HIS A 262 -44.76 -21.30 6.79
CA HIS A 262 -45.78 -21.32 5.75
C HIS A 262 -46.68 -22.57 5.76
N SER A 263 -46.40 -23.56 6.61
CA SER A 263 -47.30 -24.70 6.87
C SER A 263 -48.18 -24.47 8.10
N ASN A 264 -49.39 -25.02 8.14
CA ASN A 264 -50.24 -25.01 9.31
C ASN A 264 -49.59 -25.75 10.48
N ALA A 265 -48.96 -26.90 10.22
CA ALA A 265 -48.20 -27.64 11.22
C ALA A 265 -47.05 -26.79 11.81
N GLY A 266 -46.26 -26.13 10.96
CA GLY A 266 -45.12 -25.32 11.37
C GLY A 266 -45.50 -24.00 12.01
N CYS A 267 -46.46 -23.25 11.46
CA CYS A 267 -46.92 -21.97 12.03
C CYS A 267 -47.49 -22.15 13.44
N SER A 268 -48.19 -23.26 13.69
CA SER A 268 -48.74 -23.60 14.99
C SER A 268 -47.63 -23.83 16.03
N VAL A 269 -46.61 -24.61 15.67
CA VAL A 269 -45.44 -24.88 16.52
C VAL A 269 -44.65 -23.61 16.81
N LEU A 270 -44.32 -22.83 15.78
CA LEU A 270 -43.53 -21.60 15.91
C LEU A 270 -44.27 -20.53 16.70
N ASN A 271 -45.58 -20.35 16.51
CA ASN A 271 -46.36 -19.42 17.31
C ASN A 271 -46.49 -19.88 18.78
N LYS A 272 -46.65 -21.18 19.05
CA LYS A 272 -46.64 -21.71 20.43
C LYS A 272 -45.28 -21.44 21.11
N ALA A 273 -44.18 -21.71 20.42
CA ALA A 273 -42.84 -21.42 20.91
C ALA A 273 -42.62 -19.92 21.14
N ALA A 274 -43.05 -19.07 20.20
CA ALA A 274 -42.99 -17.62 20.35
C ALA A 274 -43.80 -17.15 21.58
N ARG A 275 -45.01 -17.69 21.81
CA ARG A 275 -45.78 -17.40 23.02
C ARG A 275 -45.02 -17.81 24.27
N ALA A 276 -44.40 -18.98 24.33
CA ALA A 276 -43.60 -19.39 25.49
C ALA A 276 -42.45 -18.41 25.78
N ILE A 277 -41.71 -18.02 24.74
CA ILE A 277 -40.56 -17.12 24.82
C ILE A 277 -40.99 -15.69 25.21
N TYR A 278 -41.97 -15.10 24.53
CA TYR A 278 -42.28 -13.66 24.63
C TYR A 278 -43.47 -13.33 25.56
N ARG A 279 -44.24 -14.33 26.03
CA ARG A 279 -45.32 -14.12 27.03
C ARG A 279 -44.84 -14.34 28.46
N LYS A 280 -44.12 -15.44 28.73
CA LYS A 280 -43.82 -15.91 30.09
C LYS A 280 -42.31 -16.05 30.39
N ASN A 281 -41.44 -15.77 29.41
CA ASN A 281 -40.02 -16.15 29.46
C ASN A 281 -39.81 -17.63 29.83
N ASN A 282 -40.76 -18.50 29.46
CA ASN A 282 -40.67 -19.93 29.78
C ASN A 282 -39.86 -20.63 28.69
N LEU A 283 -38.70 -21.16 29.07
CA LEU A 283 -37.74 -21.78 28.17
C LEU A 283 -37.72 -23.32 28.24
N SER A 284 -38.45 -23.93 29.18
CA SER A 284 -38.59 -25.38 29.26
C SER A 284 -39.71 -25.89 28.34
N ASP A 285 -39.45 -27.03 27.68
CA ASP A 285 -40.39 -27.78 26.83
C ASP A 285 -41.00 -27.01 25.65
N LEU A 286 -40.14 -26.38 24.84
CA LEU A 286 -40.59 -25.81 23.55
C LEU A 286 -41.06 -26.94 22.60
N PRO A 287 -42.15 -26.71 21.84
CA PRO A 287 -42.67 -27.71 20.91
C PRO A 287 -41.64 -28.06 19.83
N SER A 288 -41.54 -29.34 19.50
CA SER A 288 -40.66 -29.84 18.44
C SER A 288 -41.29 -29.64 17.06
N ILE A 289 -40.47 -29.29 16.09
CA ILE A 289 -40.89 -29.11 14.70
C ILE A 289 -40.95 -30.49 14.03
N ASN A 290 -42.09 -30.84 13.45
CA ASN A 290 -42.28 -32.12 12.75
C ASN A 290 -42.12 -31.93 11.24
N SER A 291 -40.93 -32.21 10.72
CA SER A 291 -40.62 -32.08 9.29
C SER A 291 -41.53 -32.90 8.38
N LYS A 292 -41.95 -34.10 8.82
CA LYS A 292 -42.86 -34.98 8.06
C LYS A 292 -44.25 -34.36 7.91
N ALA A 293 -44.79 -33.75 8.96
CA ALA A 293 -46.08 -33.07 8.90
C ALA A 293 -46.04 -31.88 7.94
N ILE A 294 -44.98 -31.07 8.03
CA ILE A 294 -44.74 -29.91 7.16
C ILE A 294 -44.61 -30.35 5.70
N TYR A 295 -43.76 -31.34 5.42
CA TYR A 295 -43.58 -31.89 4.08
C TYR A 295 -44.89 -32.41 3.48
N ASN A 296 -45.71 -33.11 4.27
CA ASN A 296 -47.00 -33.62 3.79
C ASN A 296 -47.97 -32.51 3.40
N GLU A 297 -47.97 -31.37 4.10
CA GLU A 297 -48.78 -30.22 3.72
C GLU A 297 -48.28 -29.57 2.42
N TYR A 298 -46.96 -29.43 2.26
CA TYR A 298 -46.34 -28.97 1.02
C TYR A 298 -46.69 -29.89 -0.16
N TYR A 299 -46.57 -31.21 0.04
CA TYR A 299 -46.92 -32.21 -0.97
C TYR A 299 -48.38 -32.10 -1.40
N LYS A 300 -49.31 -31.99 -0.45
CA LYS A 300 -50.75 -31.88 -0.75
C LYS A 300 -51.09 -30.59 -1.48
N ALA A 301 -50.52 -29.46 -1.07
CA ALA A 301 -50.87 -28.15 -1.63
C ALA A 301 -50.23 -27.89 -3.00
N HIS A 302 -49.13 -28.60 -3.32
CA HIS A 302 -48.32 -28.31 -4.51
C HIS A 302 -47.98 -29.55 -5.34
N ALA A 303 -48.70 -30.66 -5.17
CA ALA A 303 -48.47 -31.93 -5.88
C ALA A 303 -48.23 -31.72 -7.39
N ASP A 304 -49.05 -30.85 -8.01
CA ASP A 304 -49.05 -30.57 -9.45
C ASP A 304 -48.00 -29.53 -9.88
N ASN A 305 -47.42 -28.79 -8.92
CA ASN A 305 -46.43 -27.74 -9.19
C ASN A 305 -44.99 -28.29 -9.33
N TYR A 306 -44.77 -29.58 -9.03
CA TYR A 306 -43.45 -30.21 -9.05
C TYR A 306 -43.47 -31.54 -9.78
N ARG A 307 -42.43 -31.81 -10.56
CA ARG A 307 -42.21 -33.14 -11.16
C ARG A 307 -41.89 -34.14 -10.05
N GLN A 308 -42.26 -35.41 -10.24
CA GLN A 308 -42.01 -36.47 -9.25
C GLN A 308 -40.54 -36.53 -8.77
N ARG A 309 -39.59 -36.24 -9.66
CA ARG A 309 -38.14 -36.20 -9.38
C ARG A 309 -37.66 -35.01 -8.54
N GLU A 310 -38.47 -33.98 -8.36
CA GLU A 310 -38.12 -32.73 -7.64
C GLU A 310 -38.51 -32.80 -6.16
N TRP A 311 -39.49 -33.63 -5.81
CA TRP A 311 -39.96 -33.84 -4.43
C TRP A 311 -38.89 -34.30 -3.42
N PRO A 312 -37.94 -35.18 -3.77
CA PRO A 312 -36.84 -35.52 -2.86
C PRO A 312 -36.01 -34.30 -2.41
N ASN A 313 -35.78 -33.34 -3.31
CA ASN A 313 -35.03 -32.12 -2.98
C ASN A 313 -35.84 -31.20 -2.06
N VAL A 314 -37.15 -31.03 -2.34
CA VAL A 314 -38.06 -30.26 -1.47
C VAL A 314 -38.12 -30.88 -0.07
N LYS A 315 -38.22 -32.21 0.01
CA LYS A 315 -38.19 -32.94 1.27
C LYS A 315 -36.92 -32.68 2.06
N SER A 316 -35.76 -32.80 1.41
CA SER A 316 -34.46 -32.57 2.05
C SER A 316 -34.33 -31.13 2.58
N LEU A 317 -34.77 -30.13 1.82
CA LEU A 317 -34.75 -28.73 2.25
C LEU A 317 -35.63 -28.46 3.48
N ILE A 318 -36.82 -29.06 3.53
CA ILE A 318 -37.72 -28.96 4.70
C ILE A 318 -37.09 -29.65 5.91
N GLU A 319 -36.56 -30.86 5.74
CA GLU A 319 -35.89 -31.60 6.80
C GLU A 319 -34.71 -30.82 7.37
N GLN A 320 -33.84 -30.27 6.51
CA GLN A 320 -32.72 -29.41 6.92
C GLN A 320 -33.19 -28.17 7.67
N SER A 321 -34.24 -27.50 7.20
CA SER A 321 -34.78 -26.32 7.88
C SER A 321 -35.33 -26.64 9.28
N CYS A 322 -35.82 -27.88 9.49
CA CYS A 322 -36.34 -28.36 10.76
C CYS A 322 -35.26 -28.90 11.72
N GLN A 323 -33.99 -29.03 11.31
CA GLN A 323 -32.91 -29.53 12.18
C GLN A 323 -32.46 -28.51 13.24
N GLY A 324 -32.75 -27.22 13.03
CA GLY A 324 -32.40 -26.16 13.99
C GLY A 324 -33.19 -26.24 15.29
N ASN A 325 -32.62 -25.70 16.37
CA ASN A 325 -33.34 -25.53 17.63
C ASN A 325 -34.52 -24.56 17.42
N THR A 326 -35.75 -24.97 17.78
CA THR A 326 -36.96 -24.15 17.67
C THR A 326 -36.78 -22.76 18.30
N LYS A 327 -36.07 -22.67 19.43
CA LYS A 327 -35.76 -21.40 20.09
C LYS A 327 -34.96 -20.47 19.19
N ASP A 328 -33.91 -20.98 18.57
CA ASP A 328 -32.99 -20.20 17.75
C ASP A 328 -33.68 -19.70 16.49
N ILE A 329 -34.48 -20.57 15.86
CA ILE A 329 -35.29 -20.23 14.67
C ILE A 329 -36.29 -19.10 15.02
N VAL A 330 -37.03 -19.23 16.12
CA VAL A 330 -38.01 -18.23 16.55
C VAL A 330 -37.35 -16.91 16.93
N GLN A 331 -36.25 -16.95 17.70
CA GLN A 331 -35.57 -15.73 18.15
C GLN A 331 -34.90 -14.98 16.99
N ALA A 332 -34.26 -15.70 16.06
CA ALA A 332 -33.68 -15.12 14.86
C ALA A 332 -34.76 -14.44 14.00
N ALA A 333 -35.85 -15.16 13.70
CA ALA A 333 -36.95 -14.60 12.91
C ALA A 333 -37.63 -13.41 13.60
N ALA A 334 -37.83 -13.46 14.91
CA ALA A 334 -38.41 -12.36 15.66
C ALA A 334 -37.53 -11.10 15.66
N ASP A 335 -36.20 -11.28 15.72
CA ASP A 335 -35.24 -10.19 15.61
C ASP A 335 -35.21 -9.60 14.18
N ASP A 336 -35.17 -10.45 13.15
CA ASP A 336 -35.11 -10.03 11.74
C ASP A 336 -36.40 -9.36 11.25
N LEU A 337 -37.56 -9.85 11.70
CA LEU A 337 -38.86 -9.26 11.37
C LEU A 337 -39.15 -7.98 12.15
N TYR A 338 -38.50 -7.72 13.29
CA TYR A 338 -38.71 -6.48 14.04
C TYR A 338 -37.75 -5.38 13.59
N GLN A 339 -37.99 -4.86 12.39
CA GLN A 339 -37.20 -3.78 11.80
C GLN A 339 -38.12 -2.65 11.30
N PRO A 340 -38.52 -1.71 12.19
CA PRO A 340 -39.34 -0.55 11.84
C PRO A 340 -38.75 0.22 10.65
N GLN A 341 -39.56 0.47 9.62
CA GLN A 341 -39.09 1.04 8.33
C GLN A 341 -39.37 2.55 8.18
N GLY A 342 -39.99 3.17 9.18
CA GLY A 342 -40.43 4.57 9.11
C GLY A 342 -41.63 4.81 8.19
N LYS A 343 -42.27 3.75 7.68
CA LYS A 343 -43.44 3.81 6.80
C LYS A 343 -44.55 2.92 7.34
N MET A 344 -45.72 3.52 7.56
CA MET A 344 -46.91 2.78 7.98
C MET A 344 -47.51 2.00 6.82
N ILE A 345 -47.82 0.73 7.06
CA ILE A 345 -48.53 -0.17 6.15
C ILE A 345 -49.86 -0.58 6.76
N LYS A 346 -50.93 -0.49 5.98
CA LYS A 346 -52.27 -0.93 6.38
C LYS A 346 -52.48 -2.38 6.00
N THR A 347 -52.78 -3.23 6.98
CA THR A 347 -53.07 -4.66 6.79
C THR A 347 -54.25 -5.10 7.65
N TYR A 348 -54.73 -6.32 7.42
CA TYR A 348 -55.95 -6.87 7.99
C TYR A 348 -55.71 -8.28 8.51
N ARG A 349 -56.35 -8.66 9.61
CA ARG A 349 -56.34 -10.05 10.10
C ARG A 349 -57.71 -10.43 10.63
N GLY A 350 -58.35 -11.40 9.99
CA GLY A 350 -59.51 -12.07 10.56
C GLY A 350 -59.09 -13.15 11.53
N GLN A 351 -59.80 -13.27 12.64
CA GLN A 351 -59.53 -14.26 13.67
C GLN A 351 -60.81 -14.64 14.43
N GLY A 352 -60.93 -15.90 14.83
CA GLY A 352 -61.88 -16.32 15.87
C GLY A 352 -61.28 -16.10 17.25
N ILE A 353 -62.09 -15.61 18.20
CA ILE A 353 -61.72 -15.41 19.60
C ILE A 353 -62.84 -15.88 20.53
N THR A 354 -62.51 -16.31 21.74
CA THR A 354 -63.48 -16.53 22.82
C THR A 354 -64.18 -15.23 23.24
N GLU A 355 -65.40 -15.35 23.74
CA GLU A 355 -66.15 -14.22 24.29
C GLU A 355 -65.42 -13.61 25.50
N ALA A 356 -64.76 -14.45 26.30
CA ALA A 356 -63.90 -14.01 27.41
C ALA A 356 -62.69 -13.18 26.92
N GLY A 357 -62.02 -13.64 25.86
CA GLY A 357 -60.90 -12.93 25.24
C GLY A 357 -61.31 -11.56 24.69
N TYR A 358 -62.44 -11.49 23.98
CA TYR A 358 -62.97 -10.24 23.45
C TYR A 358 -63.36 -9.26 24.56
N ASN A 359 -64.12 -9.72 25.57
CA ASN A 359 -64.54 -8.90 26.69
C ASN A 359 -63.36 -8.36 27.50
N LYS A 360 -62.26 -9.12 27.61
CA LYS A 360 -61.02 -8.65 28.23
C LYS A 360 -60.40 -7.51 27.45
N LEU A 361 -60.38 -7.58 26.11
CA LEU A 361 -59.86 -6.53 25.25
C LEU A 361 -60.70 -5.25 25.38
N VAL A 362 -62.03 -5.37 25.28
CA VAL A 362 -62.96 -4.23 25.42
C VAL A 362 -62.83 -3.57 26.79
N ARG A 363 -62.89 -4.34 27.88
CA ARG A 363 -62.76 -3.79 29.24
C ARG A 363 -61.44 -3.07 29.44
N ASN A 364 -60.33 -3.62 28.95
CA ASN A 364 -59.03 -2.96 29.03
C ASN A 364 -59.01 -1.64 28.24
N PHE A 365 -59.63 -1.62 27.05
CA PHE A 365 -59.74 -0.42 26.23
C PHE A 365 -60.57 0.66 26.94
N GLU A 366 -61.76 0.32 27.39
CA GLU A 366 -62.69 1.23 28.05
C GLU A 366 -62.16 1.76 29.39
N ASN A 367 -61.59 0.88 30.23
CA ASN A 367 -61.04 1.28 31.53
C ASN A 367 -59.86 2.25 31.37
N THR A 368 -58.97 1.97 30.41
CA THR A 368 -57.85 2.87 30.12
C THR A 368 -58.35 4.22 29.64
N LYS A 369 -59.30 4.25 28.69
CA LYS A 369 -59.88 5.50 28.18
C LYS A 369 -60.68 6.29 29.20
N ARG A 370 -61.35 5.60 30.14
CA ARG A 370 -62.06 6.24 31.25
C ARG A 370 -61.11 6.91 32.22
N ASN A 371 -60.02 6.23 32.58
CA ASN A 371 -59.05 6.74 33.56
C ASN A 371 -58.12 7.81 32.95
N ASN A 372 -57.80 7.69 31.67
CA ASN A 372 -56.98 8.65 30.94
C ASN A 372 -57.40 8.69 29.45
N PRO A 373 -58.22 9.67 29.04
CA PRO A 373 -58.74 9.77 27.67
C PRO A 373 -57.67 9.79 26.57
N ASP A 374 -56.50 10.36 26.87
CA ASP A 374 -55.39 10.48 25.93
C ASP A 374 -54.51 9.23 25.87
N GLN A 375 -54.59 8.35 26.89
CA GLN A 375 -53.81 7.13 26.92
C GLN A 375 -54.33 6.11 25.90
N ILE A 376 -53.40 5.47 25.20
CA ILE A 376 -53.68 4.38 24.26
C ILE A 376 -53.39 3.05 24.96
N PRO A 377 -54.37 2.14 25.05
CA PRO A 377 -54.14 0.78 25.54
C PRO A 377 -53.23 0.02 24.57
N VAL A 378 -52.10 -0.49 25.06
CA VAL A 378 -51.11 -1.22 24.26
C VAL A 378 -51.12 -2.69 24.60
N PHE A 379 -51.06 -3.54 23.57
CA PHE A 379 -50.91 -4.99 23.70
C PHE A 379 -49.70 -5.48 22.92
N LYS A 380 -48.94 -6.41 23.49
CA LYS A 380 -47.86 -7.07 22.76
C LYS A 380 -48.38 -8.27 21.97
N ALA A 381 -47.77 -8.51 20.80
CA ALA A 381 -48.14 -9.63 19.96
C ALA A 381 -47.72 -10.96 20.60
N ALA A 382 -46.49 -11.10 21.10
CA ALA A 382 -45.94 -12.32 21.69
C ALA A 382 -46.04 -13.60 20.84
N GLN A 383 -46.49 -13.50 19.59
CA GLN A 383 -46.42 -14.51 18.53
C GLN A 383 -46.27 -13.81 17.18
N PHE A 384 -45.91 -14.55 16.14
CA PHE A 384 -45.86 -13.97 14.81
C PHE A 384 -47.28 -13.65 14.33
N PHE A 385 -47.52 -12.37 14.06
CA PHE A 385 -48.84 -11.84 13.78
C PHE A 385 -49.00 -11.68 12.28
N SER A 386 -49.48 -12.75 11.64
CA SER A 386 -49.73 -12.79 10.19
C SER A 386 -50.97 -11.96 9.84
N THR A 387 -50.83 -11.11 8.84
CA THR A 387 -51.88 -10.20 8.34
C THR A 387 -51.85 -10.19 6.82
N SER A 388 -52.91 -9.70 6.17
CA SER A 388 -53.03 -9.58 4.72
C SER A 388 -53.19 -8.11 4.32
N LYS A 389 -52.63 -7.68 3.20
CA LYS A 389 -52.99 -6.37 2.59
C LYS A 389 -54.40 -6.38 1.99
N THR A 390 -54.96 -7.56 1.73
CA THR A 390 -56.27 -7.76 1.11
C THR A 390 -57.33 -8.01 2.17
N LYS A 391 -58.27 -7.07 2.34
CA LYS A 391 -59.30 -7.15 3.40
C LYS A 391 -60.19 -8.40 3.27
N SER A 392 -60.65 -8.72 2.07
CA SER A 392 -61.55 -9.87 1.83
C SER A 392 -60.88 -11.21 2.16
N VAL A 393 -59.58 -11.34 1.90
CA VAL A 393 -58.80 -12.52 2.29
C VAL A 393 -58.76 -12.64 3.80
N ALA A 394 -58.47 -11.55 4.52
CA ALA A 394 -58.47 -11.54 5.98
C ALA A 394 -59.84 -11.91 6.56
N GLU A 395 -60.93 -11.40 5.99
CA GLU A 395 -62.32 -11.74 6.41
C GLU A 395 -62.64 -13.22 6.19
N GLY A 396 -62.07 -13.86 5.16
CA GLY A 396 -62.18 -15.30 4.95
C GLY A 396 -61.62 -16.16 6.10
N PHE A 397 -60.69 -15.60 6.89
CA PHE A 397 -60.14 -16.26 8.09
C PHE A 397 -60.93 -15.95 9.38
N SER A 398 -61.89 -15.02 9.34
CA SER A 398 -62.79 -14.72 10.47
C SER A 398 -64.01 -15.64 10.48
N VAL A 399 -63.81 -16.92 10.82
CA VAL A 399 -64.89 -17.92 10.88
C VAL A 399 -65.14 -18.39 12.32
N ALA A 400 -66.40 -18.37 12.77
CA ALA A 400 -66.84 -18.78 14.10
C ALA A 400 -66.59 -20.27 14.44
N GLY A 401 -66.16 -21.09 13.48
CA GLY A 401 -65.74 -22.48 13.74
C GLY A 401 -64.40 -22.61 14.49
N ARG A 402 -63.67 -21.50 14.69
CA ARG A 402 -62.37 -21.46 15.41
C ARG A 402 -62.40 -20.61 16.68
N GLY A 403 -63.56 -20.09 17.07
CA GLY A 403 -63.77 -19.26 18.27
C GLY A 403 -65.21 -18.75 18.34
N GLU A 404 -65.68 -18.34 19.51
CA GLU A 404 -67.09 -17.95 19.75
C GLU A 404 -67.51 -16.67 19.01
N ARG A 405 -66.55 -15.77 18.73
CA ARG A 405 -66.75 -14.52 17.98
C ARG A 405 -65.73 -14.36 16.87
N ALA A 406 -66.20 -13.97 15.69
CA ALA A 406 -65.34 -13.57 14.56
C ALA A 406 -64.97 -12.09 14.70
N ILE A 407 -63.67 -11.78 14.65
CA ILE A 407 -63.15 -10.41 14.73
C ILE A 407 -62.25 -10.09 13.54
N LEU A 408 -62.20 -8.80 13.19
CA LEU A 408 -61.31 -8.24 12.18
C LEU A 408 -60.38 -7.21 12.83
N PHE A 409 -59.08 -7.50 12.84
CA PHE A 409 -58.07 -6.51 13.16
C PHE A 409 -57.72 -5.69 11.92
N VAL A 410 -57.78 -4.36 12.03
CA VAL A 410 -57.26 -3.41 11.04
C VAL A 410 -55.96 -2.84 11.60
N VAL A 411 -54.84 -3.17 10.99
CA VAL A 411 -53.50 -2.89 11.53
C VAL A 411 -52.83 -1.80 10.71
N GLN A 412 -52.37 -0.76 11.37
CA GLN A 412 -51.41 0.21 10.85
C GLN A 412 -50.06 -0.12 11.46
N GLY A 413 -49.19 -0.82 10.73
CA GLY A 413 -47.90 -1.28 11.26
C GLY A 413 -46.70 -0.68 10.56
N ASN A 414 -45.52 -0.76 11.18
CA ASN A 414 -44.26 -0.17 10.71
C ASN A 414 -43.11 -1.18 10.61
N SER A 415 -43.18 -2.32 11.32
CA SER A 415 -42.15 -3.37 11.27
C SER A 415 -42.52 -4.56 10.38
N GLY A 416 -43.77 -4.67 9.94
CA GLY A 416 -44.28 -5.83 9.20
C GLY A 416 -43.62 -6.02 7.84
N ARG A 417 -43.34 -7.28 7.47
CA ARG A 417 -42.70 -7.64 6.20
C ARG A 417 -43.35 -8.86 5.57
N SER A 418 -43.37 -8.90 4.24
CA SER A 418 -43.77 -10.09 3.49
C SER A 418 -42.64 -11.13 3.53
N LEU A 419 -42.98 -12.39 3.79
CA LEU A 419 -42.05 -13.50 3.67
C LEU A 419 -42.11 -14.06 2.25
N SER A 420 -40.97 -14.13 1.59
CA SER A 420 -40.83 -14.84 0.32
C SER A 420 -39.85 -15.98 0.54
N VAL A 421 -40.32 -17.22 0.40
CA VAL A 421 -39.47 -18.40 0.54
C VAL A 421 -39.67 -19.32 -0.64
N ASP A 422 -38.55 -19.75 -1.22
CA ASP A 422 -38.55 -20.74 -2.29
C ASP A 422 -39.21 -22.02 -1.82
N HIS A 423 -40.03 -22.58 -2.71
CA HIS A 423 -40.84 -23.77 -2.47
C HIS A 423 -41.90 -23.66 -1.37
N GLY A 424 -42.07 -22.47 -0.74
CA GLY A 424 -43.06 -22.24 0.29
C GLY A 424 -44.50 -22.39 -0.19
N LEU A 425 -45.43 -22.62 0.75
CA LEU A 425 -46.84 -22.31 0.52
C LEU A 425 -46.92 -20.79 0.28
N GLN A 426 -47.01 -20.37 -0.98
CA GLN A 426 -46.86 -18.97 -1.36
C GLN A 426 -48.14 -18.18 -1.05
N PHE A 427 -48.17 -17.48 0.08
CA PHE A 427 -49.25 -16.54 0.39
C PHE A 427 -49.16 -15.23 -0.43
N ASN A 428 -48.02 -14.95 -1.07
CA ASN A 428 -47.85 -13.70 -1.84
C ASN A 428 -48.30 -13.79 -3.31
N ASN A 429 -48.29 -14.97 -3.94
CA ASN A 429 -48.59 -15.11 -5.38
C ASN A 429 -50.04 -15.50 -5.69
N GLY A 430 -50.84 -15.86 -4.66
CA GLY A 430 -52.27 -16.16 -4.79
C GLY A 430 -53.21 -14.98 -4.48
N GLY A 431 -52.68 -13.76 -4.27
CA GLY A 431 -53.46 -12.56 -3.93
C GLY A 431 -53.68 -12.32 -2.43
N GLU A 432 -53.15 -13.18 -1.55
CA GLU A 432 -53.28 -13.03 -0.10
C GLU A 432 -52.38 -11.94 0.48
N ASN A 433 -51.30 -11.56 -0.20
CA ASN A 433 -50.45 -10.40 0.14
C ASN A 433 -50.06 -10.35 1.63
N GLU A 434 -49.48 -11.44 2.15
CA GLU A 434 -49.16 -11.56 3.57
C GLU A 434 -48.13 -10.52 4.02
N VAL A 435 -48.35 -10.00 5.22
CA VAL A 435 -47.39 -9.22 6.00
C VAL A 435 -47.34 -9.81 7.39
N LEU A 436 -46.14 -10.22 7.79
CA LEU A 436 -45.88 -10.82 9.09
C LEU A 436 -45.24 -9.79 10.02
N TYR A 437 -45.81 -9.64 11.22
CA TYR A 437 -45.21 -8.87 12.30
C TYR A 437 -44.53 -9.79 13.31
N SER A 438 -43.40 -9.32 13.85
CA SER A 438 -42.65 -10.02 14.89
C SER A 438 -43.46 -10.20 16.19
N PRO A 439 -43.22 -11.26 16.99
CA PRO A 439 -43.75 -11.36 18.34
C PRO A 439 -43.35 -10.20 19.27
N LYS A 440 -42.34 -9.41 18.88
CA LYS A 440 -41.95 -8.18 19.57
C LYS A 440 -42.81 -6.97 19.20
N ALA A 441 -43.67 -7.05 18.20
CA ALA A 441 -44.54 -5.95 17.86
C ALA A 441 -45.51 -5.65 19.02
N CYS A 442 -45.71 -4.35 19.29
CA CYS A 442 -46.70 -3.86 20.24
C CYS A 442 -47.70 -3.01 19.48
N PHE A 443 -48.97 -3.21 19.78
CA PHE A 443 -50.07 -2.56 19.09
C PHE A 443 -50.93 -1.78 20.08
N GLY A 444 -51.03 -0.47 19.85
CA GLY A 444 -52.01 0.37 20.51
C GLY A 444 -53.39 0.17 19.88
N VAL A 445 -54.43 0.00 20.70
CA VAL A 445 -55.82 -0.07 20.24
C VAL A 445 -56.34 1.36 20.13
N SER A 446 -56.58 1.84 18.92
CA SER A 446 -57.10 3.19 18.68
C SER A 446 -58.62 3.26 18.77
N LYS A 447 -59.32 2.21 18.33
CA LYS A 447 -60.79 2.14 18.29
C LYS A 447 -61.28 0.70 18.25
N ILE A 448 -62.48 0.46 18.79
CA ILE A 448 -63.22 -0.79 18.67
C ILE A 448 -64.62 -0.45 18.11
N GLU A 449 -65.02 -1.11 17.02
CA GLU A 449 -66.32 -0.93 16.37
C GLU A 449 -66.97 -2.28 16.11
N GLY A 450 -67.84 -2.71 17.03
CA GLY A 450 -68.40 -4.06 17.02
C GLY A 450 -67.27 -5.10 16.96
N ASN A 451 -67.28 -5.93 15.92
CA ASN A 451 -66.27 -6.97 15.73
C ASN A 451 -64.96 -6.48 15.08
N THR A 452 -64.82 -5.17 14.81
CA THR A 452 -63.61 -4.61 14.18
C THR A 452 -62.74 -3.87 15.20
N ILE A 453 -61.45 -4.18 15.23
CA ILE A 453 -60.49 -3.62 16.19
C ILE A 453 -59.37 -2.92 15.41
N TYR A 454 -59.16 -1.64 15.68
CA TYR A 454 -58.15 -0.82 15.01
C TYR A 454 -56.87 -0.77 15.84
N LEU A 455 -55.79 -1.24 15.24
CA LEU A 455 -54.47 -1.36 15.84
C LEU A 455 -53.49 -0.42 15.14
N HIS A 456 -52.61 0.21 15.91
CA HIS A 456 -51.42 0.89 15.39
C HIS A 456 -50.18 0.37 16.09
N GLU A 457 -49.13 0.07 15.33
CA GLU A 457 -47.88 -0.37 15.93
C GLU A 457 -47.20 0.78 16.67
N THR A 458 -46.75 0.50 17.89
CA THR A 458 -46.06 1.43 18.78
C THR A 458 -44.62 0.97 19.05
N LYS A 459 -43.87 1.76 19.84
CA LYS A 459 -42.63 1.26 20.45
C LYS A 459 -42.91 0.00 21.29
N TYR A 460 -41.87 -0.81 21.52
CA TYR A 460 -41.95 -2.00 22.35
C TYR A 460 -42.22 -1.65 23.82
N TYR A 461 -43.13 -2.39 24.46
CA TYR A 461 -43.42 -2.31 25.89
C TYR A 461 -43.39 -3.72 26.49
N GLU A 462 -42.41 -3.99 27.35
CA GLU A 462 -42.19 -5.33 27.92
C GLU A 462 -43.37 -5.81 28.76
N ASP A 463 -43.93 -4.90 29.57
CA ASP A 463 -45.03 -5.15 30.52
C ASP A 463 -46.42 -5.09 29.87
N ALA A 464 -46.51 -4.83 28.57
CA ALA A 464 -47.81 -4.78 27.89
C ALA A 464 -48.51 -6.16 27.95
N PRO A 465 -49.83 -6.20 28.18
CA PRO A 465 -50.59 -7.44 28.12
C PRO A 465 -50.50 -8.08 26.72
N VAL A 466 -50.49 -9.41 26.66
CA VAL A 466 -50.51 -10.12 25.37
C VAL A 466 -51.89 -10.00 24.74
N MET A 467 -51.95 -9.81 23.42
CA MET A 467 -53.21 -9.85 22.68
C MET A 467 -53.94 -11.20 22.90
N PRO A 468 -55.26 -11.21 23.13
CA PRO A 468 -56.00 -12.44 23.22
C PRO A 468 -56.05 -13.10 21.84
N TYR A 469 -55.47 -14.29 21.72
CA TYR A 469 -55.47 -15.08 20.47
C TYR A 469 -56.37 -16.31 20.55
N GLU A 470 -56.87 -16.62 21.74
CA GLU A 470 -57.72 -17.75 22.07
C GLU A 470 -58.89 -17.19 22.87
#